data_AF-A0A7K1JGU1-F1
#
_entry.id   AF-A0A7K1JGU1-F1
#
_cell.length_a   1.000
_cell.length_b   1.000
_cell.length_c   1.000
_cell.angle_alpha   90.00
_cell.angle_beta   90.00
_cell.angle_gamma   90.00
#
_symmetry.space_group_name_H-M   'P 1'
#
loop_
_entity.id
_entity.type
_entity.pdbx_description
1 polymer ?
#
loop_
_entity_poly.entity_id
_entity_poly.type
_entity_poly.pdbx_seq_one_letter_code
_entity_poly.pdbx_strand_id
1 'polypeptide(L)'
;MFDVATSHQIVAFGNEMMKLFECATAAVVVTATRADGVWTVHAEGIDDVTAIDRGVAVTAMTSQLLAAIPGTGCSTTVPHGIFELP
;
A
#
# COMPACT_ATOMS: atom_id res chain seq x y z
N MET A 1 22.12 -1.40 17.88
CA MET A 1 20.78 -1.83 17.45
C MET A 1 20.22 -0.68 16.65
N PHE A 2 20.10 -0.81 15.32
CA PHE A 2 19.52 0.24 14.49
C PHE A 2 18.00 0.12 14.62
N ASP A 3 17.38 1.14 15.22
CA ASP A 3 15.93 1.27 15.25
C ASP A 3 15.50 1.74 13.85
N VAL A 4 15.10 0.79 13.00
CA VAL A 4 14.58 1.11 11.67
C VAL A 4 13.11 1.49 11.84
N ALA A 5 12.85 2.76 12.11
CA ALA A 5 11.50 3.30 12.10
C ALA A 5 10.99 3.29 10.65
N THR A 6 10.04 2.41 10.35
CA THR A 6 9.43 2.39 9.03
C THR A 6 8.48 3.57 8.88
N SER A 7 8.69 4.38 7.84
CA SER A 7 7.88 5.58 7.59
C SER A 7 6.45 5.23 7.20
N HIS A 8 6.23 4.05 6.59
CA HIS A 8 4.92 3.63 6.12
C HIS A 8 4.61 2.17 6.42
N GLN A 9 3.33 1.83 6.53
CA GLN A 9 2.88 0.47 6.77
C GLN A 9 1.62 0.14 5.95
N ILE A 10 1.65 -1.00 5.26
CA ILE A 10 0.44 -1.57 4.65
C ILE A 10 -0.30 -2.37 5.71
N VAL A 11 -1.61 -2.17 5.80
CA VAL A 11 -2.51 -2.91 6.69
C VAL A 11 -3.64 -3.48 5.85
N ALA A 12 -3.84 -4.79 5.97
CA ALA A 12 -4.98 -5.49 5.41
C ALA A 12 -6.22 -5.31 6.30
N PHE A 13 -7.33 -4.90 5.70
CA PHE A 13 -8.65 -4.91 6.32
C PHE A 13 -9.47 -6.02 5.66
N GLY A 14 -9.25 -7.25 6.13
CA GLY A 14 -9.84 -8.45 5.53
C GLY A 14 -9.28 -8.77 4.14
N ASN A 15 -10.10 -9.44 3.33
CA ASN A 15 -9.68 -9.97 2.04
C ASN A 15 -9.85 -8.99 0.87
N GLU A 16 -10.65 -7.94 1.05
CA GLU A 16 -11.07 -7.05 -0.05
C GLU A 16 -10.52 -5.63 0.09
N MET A 17 -9.77 -5.33 1.14
CA MET A 17 -9.25 -3.98 1.35
C MET A 17 -7.86 -4.01 1.98
N MET A 18 -6.99 -3.13 1.50
CA MET A 18 -5.68 -2.84 2.07
C MET A 18 -5.47 -1.32 2.07
N LYS A 19 -4.83 -0.80 3.12
CA LYS A 19 -4.50 0.62 3.21
C LYS A 19 -3.04 0.80 3.59
N LEU A 20 -2.39 1.79 2.99
CA LEU A 20 -1.05 2.19 3.31
C LEU A 20 -1.11 3.46 4.15
N PHE A 21 -0.51 3.39 5.34
CA PHE A 21 -0.47 4.48 6.30
C PHE A 21 0.91 5.11 6.36
N GLU A 22 0.95 6.42 6.55
CA GLU A 22 2.13 7.12 7.05
C GLU A 22 2.18 7.00 8.58
N CYS A 23 3.22 6.38 9.11
CA CYS A 23 3.33 6.10 10.54
C CYS A 23 3.43 7.36 11.41
N ALA A 24 3.95 8.46 10.86
CA ALA A 24 4.13 9.71 11.60
C ALA A 24 2.80 10.44 11.89
N THR A 25 1.86 10.38 10.94
CA THR A 25 0.59 11.12 10.99
C THR A 25 -0.63 10.21 11.16
N ALA A 26 -0.43 8.89 11.02
CA ALA A 26 -1.50 7.91 10.85
C ALA A 26 -2.44 8.21 9.66
N ALA A 27 -2.00 9.03 8.71
CA ALA A 27 -2.76 9.33 7.50
C ALA A 27 -2.75 8.15 6.54
N VAL A 28 -3.88 7.91 5.88
CA VAL A 28 -3.96 6.96 4.77
C VAL A 28 -3.51 7.68 3.51
N VAL A 29 -2.46 7.17 2.89
CA VAL A 29 -1.86 7.76 1.68
C VAL A 29 -2.18 6.96 0.42
N VAL A 30 -2.42 5.65 0.56
CA VAL A 30 -2.86 4.78 -0.55
C VAL A 30 -3.92 3.81 -0.05
N THR A 31 -4.98 3.62 -0.83
CA THR A 31 -6.05 2.66 -0.56
C THR A 31 -6.15 1.69 -1.73
N ALA A 32 -6.10 0.39 -1.44
CA ALA A 32 -6.42 -0.66 -2.39
C ALA A 32 -7.71 -1.36 -1.99
N THR A 33 -8.64 -1.48 -2.92
CA THR A 33 -9.91 -2.17 -2.74
C THR A 33 -10.09 -3.23 -3.80
N ARG A 34 -10.73 -4.35 -3.48
CA ARG A 34 -11.03 -5.43 -4.41
C ARG A 34 -12.53 -5.44 -4.70
N ALA A 35 -12.89 -5.39 -5.98
CA ALA A 35 -14.25 -5.57 -6.46
C ALA A 35 -14.24 -6.52 -7.66
N ASP A 36 -15.16 -7.49 -7.68
CA ASP A 36 -15.29 -8.48 -8.77
C ASP A 36 -13.98 -9.20 -9.13
N GLY A 37 -13.13 -9.43 -8.13
CA GLY A 37 -11.83 -10.10 -8.28
C GLY A 37 -10.67 -9.20 -8.68
N VAL A 38 -10.91 -7.94 -9.05
CA VAL A 38 -9.88 -6.96 -9.46
C VAL A 38 -9.58 -6.00 -8.31
N TRP A 39 -8.30 -5.73 -8.08
CA TRP A 39 -7.86 -4.71 -7.13
C TRP A 39 -7.76 -3.35 -7.81
N THR A 40 -8.31 -2.31 -7.21
CA THR A 40 -8.13 -0.91 -7.59
C THR A 40 -7.36 -0.19 -6.51
N VAL A 41 -6.21 0.35 -6.89
CA VAL A 41 -5.28 1.08 -6.02
C VAL A 41 -5.39 2.57 -6.33
N HIS A 42 -5.75 3.34 -5.31
CA HIS A 42 -5.96 4.78 -5.34
C HIS A 42 -4.95 5.47 -4.42
N ALA A 43 -4.30 6.51 -4.92
CA ALA A 43 -3.43 7.41 -4.16
C ALA A 43 -3.80 8.87 -4.48
N GLU A 44 -3.67 9.74 -3.49
CA GLU A 44 -4.00 11.14 -3.67
C GLU A 44 -3.06 11.79 -4.71
N GLY A 45 -3.65 12.45 -5.72
CA GLY A 45 -2.90 13.15 -6.77
C GLY A 45 -2.36 12.26 -7.90
N ILE A 46 -2.73 10.96 -7.96
CA ILE A 46 -2.33 10.02 -9.00
C ILE A 46 -3.56 9.27 -9.53
N ASP A 47 -3.55 8.94 -10.82
CA ASP A 47 -4.57 8.08 -11.42
C ASP A 47 -4.59 6.68 -10.82
N ASP A 48 -5.79 6.11 -10.71
CA ASP A 48 -6.00 4.77 -10.18
C ASP A 48 -5.32 3.70 -11.03
N VAL A 49 -4.75 2.69 -10.35
CA VAL A 49 -4.12 1.54 -11.00
C VAL A 49 -4.88 0.28 -10.62
N THR A 50 -5.19 -0.54 -11.62
CA THR A 50 -5.80 -1.85 -11.40
C THR A 50 -4.74 -2.96 -11.31
N ALA A 51 -4.97 -3.93 -10.44
CA ALA A 51 -4.13 -5.10 -10.26
C ALA A 51 -4.97 -6.40 -10.27
N ILE A 52 -4.40 -7.45 -10.88
CA ILE A 52 -5.10 -8.74 -11.10
C ILE A 52 -5.10 -9.64 -9.86
N ASP A 53 -4.18 -9.40 -8.92
CA ASP A 53 -4.04 -10.17 -7.70
C ASP A 53 -3.51 -9.28 -6.56
N ARG A 54 -3.53 -9.84 -5.35
CA ARG A 54 -3.15 -9.12 -4.14
C ARG A 54 -1.68 -8.73 -4.11
N GLY A 55 -0.78 -9.54 -4.67
CA GLY A 55 0.65 -9.25 -4.69
C GLY A 55 1.01 -8.12 -5.65
N VAL A 56 0.39 -8.11 -6.82
CA VAL A 56 0.47 -7.01 -7.79
C VAL A 56 -0.13 -5.75 -7.17
N ALA A 57 -1.24 -5.86 -6.42
CA ALA A 57 -1.84 -4.71 -5.74
C ALA A 57 -0.90 -4.11 -4.68
N VAL A 58 -0.26 -4.94 -3.85
CA VAL A 58 0.74 -4.48 -2.86
C VAL A 58 1.92 -3.75 -3.54
N THR A 59 2.39 -4.28 -4.67
CA THR A 59 3.47 -3.67 -5.45
C THR A 59 3.03 -2.34 -6.09
N ALA A 60 1.78 -2.27 -6.56
CA ALA A 60 1.20 -1.04 -7.08
C ALA A 60 1.02 0.01 -5.98
N MET A 61 0.66 -0.39 -4.76
CA MET A 61 0.52 0.54 -3.62
C MET A 61 1.85 1.22 -3.27
N THR A 62 2.96 0.47 -3.22
CA THR A 62 4.28 1.06 -2.95
C THR A 62 4.78 1.92 -4.10
N SER A 63 4.48 1.53 -5.34
CA SER A 63 4.83 2.32 -6.53
C SER A 63 4.07 3.65 -6.59
N GLN A 64 2.76 3.64 -6.30
CA GLN A 64 1.96 4.86 -6.24
C GLN A 64 2.40 5.77 -5.10
N LEU A 65 2.73 5.22 -3.93
CA LEU A 65 3.28 6.01 -2.83
C LEU A 65 4.56 6.75 -3.23
N LEU A 66 5.48 6.05 -3.90
CA LEU A 66 6.74 6.65 -4.36
C LEU A 66 6.49 7.77 -5.39
N ALA A 67 5.49 7.61 -6.24
CA ALA A 67 5.11 8.64 -7.21
C ALA A 67 4.39 9.83 -6.55
N ALA A 68 3.68 9.61 -5.44
CA ALA A 68 2.87 10.64 -4.77
C ALA A 68 3.72 11.52 -3.84
N ILE A 69 4.79 10.98 -3.28
CA ILE A 69 5.66 11.70 -2.34
C ILE A 69 6.82 12.36 -3.10
N PRO A 70 7.02 13.68 -2.99
CA PRO A 70 8.21 14.35 -3.49
C PRO A 70 9.39 14.07 -2.54
N GLY A 71 10.05 12.91 -2.65
CA GLY A 71 11.16 12.54 -1.75
C GLY A 71 11.97 11.31 -2.14
N THR A 72 13.18 11.21 -1.57
CA THR A 72 14.27 10.26 -1.90
C THR A 72 14.06 8.83 -1.34
N GLY A 73 12.89 8.26 -1.59
CA GLY A 73 12.55 6.88 -1.24
C GLY A 73 11.75 6.74 0.06
N CYS A 74 10.85 5.75 0.07
CA CYS A 74 10.00 5.43 1.21
C CYS A 74 10.33 4.02 1.74
N SER A 75 10.50 3.88 3.05
CA SER A 75 10.52 2.57 3.70
C SER A 75 9.07 2.17 4.01
N THR A 76 8.62 1.03 3.46
CA THR A 76 7.26 0.51 3.66
C THR A 76 7.33 -0.88 4.29
N THR A 77 6.67 -1.04 5.44
CA THR A 77 6.53 -2.34 6.09
C THR A 77 5.32 -3.03 5.49
N VAL A 78 5.58 -4.20 4.92
CA VAL A 78 4.56 -5.09 4.37
C VAL A 78 4.42 -6.27 5.34
N PRO A 79 3.25 -6.46 5.99
CA PRO A 79 3.06 -7.54 6.94
C PRO A 79 3.34 -8.91 6.31
N HIS A 80 4.01 -9.78 7.05
CA HIS A 80 4.29 -11.13 6.61
C HIS A 80 2.99 -11.91 6.33
N GLY A 81 2.95 -12.65 5.23
CA GLY A 81 1.76 -13.42 4.80
C GLY A 81 0.70 -12.62 4.03
N ILE A 82 0.81 -11.28 3.90
CA ILE A 82 -0.20 -10.50 3.16
C ILE A 82 -0.25 -10.85 1.65
N PHE A 83 0.87 -11.33 1.09
CA PHE A 83 0.97 -11.80 -0.28
C PHE A 83 0.28 -13.16 -0.51
N GLU A 84 0.13 -13.95 0.55
CA GLU A 84 -0.38 -15.33 0.51
C GLU A 84 -1.87 -15.40 0.86
N LEU A 85 -2.47 -14.28 1.26
CA LEU A 85 -3.91 -14.19 1.51
C LEU A 85 -4.68 -14.17 0.18
N PRO A 86 -5.76 -14.98 0.05
CA PRO A 86 -6.50 -15.17 -1.19
C PRO A 86 -7.26 -13.94 -1.71
#